data_AF-A0A2V9SJA1-F1
#
_entry.id   AF-A0A2V9SJA1-F1
#
_cell.length_a   1.000
_cell.length_b   1.000
_cell.length_c   1.000
_cell.angle_alpha   90.00
_cell.angle_beta   90.00
_cell.angle_gamma   90.00
#
_symmetry.space_group_name_H-M   'P 1'
#
loop_
_entity.id
_entity.type
_entity.pdbx_description
1 polymer ?
#
loop_
_entity_poly.entity_id
_entity_poly.type
_entity_poly.pdbx_seq_one_letter_code
_entity_poly.pdbx_strand_id
1 'polypeptide(L)'
;MRPKGTGKELSLIDVLTPRQFAVTMLVASSLTNRDIARFMGISAHTVSHHLSDIFDRVGCGNRTELTVRYVHEQDKGLYGKKEFGERLAQLRKAARSTVLKTSRQRSA
;
A
#
# COMPACT_ATOMS: atom_id res chain seq x y z
N MET A 1 18.33 -10.47 2.64
CA MET A 1 18.06 -10.74 4.07
C MET A 1 16.58 -11.03 4.21
N ARG A 2 16.17 -12.30 4.35
CA ARG A 2 14.76 -12.69 4.60
C ARG A 2 14.49 -12.53 6.09
N PRO A 3 13.47 -11.78 6.55
CA PRO A 3 13.06 -11.87 7.94
C PRO A 3 12.54 -13.29 8.18
N LYS A 4 13.34 -14.12 8.87
CA LYS A 4 12.89 -15.41 9.40
C LYS A 4 11.96 -15.09 10.57
N GLY A 5 10.67 -14.93 10.27
CA GLY A 5 9.63 -14.73 11.25
C GLY A 5 9.42 -16.00 12.09
N THR A 6 9.97 -15.99 13.30
CA THR A 6 9.65 -16.89 14.39
C THR A 6 8.22 -16.63 14.87
N GLY A 7 7.30 -17.59 14.67
CA GLY A 7 6.16 -17.91 15.56
C GLY A 7 5.08 -16.85 15.89
N LYS A 8 5.17 -15.60 15.42
CA LYS A 8 4.13 -14.58 15.56
C LYS A 8 3.71 -14.12 14.17
N GLU A 9 2.42 -14.16 13.82
CA GLU A 9 1.89 -13.55 12.59
C GLU A 9 2.23 -12.05 12.60
N LEU A 10 3.36 -11.67 11.99
CA LEU A 10 3.75 -10.27 11.84
C LEU A 10 2.83 -9.63 10.81
N SER A 11 2.21 -8.50 11.18
CA SER A 11 1.34 -7.75 10.29
C SER A 11 2.16 -6.94 9.29
N LEU A 12 1.54 -6.48 8.20
CA LEU A 12 2.19 -5.65 7.19
C LEU A 12 2.84 -4.39 7.78
N ILE A 13 2.28 -3.83 8.86
CA ILE A 13 2.85 -2.64 9.51
C ILE A 13 4.11 -2.95 10.33
N ASP A 14 4.29 -4.20 10.75
CA ASP A 14 5.48 -4.64 11.49
C ASP A 14 6.64 -4.95 10.54
N VAL A 15 6.33 -5.37 9.31
CA VAL A 15 7.31 -5.82 8.31
C VAL A 15 7.73 -4.68 7.36
N LEU A 16 6.81 -3.77 7.04
CA LEU A 16 7.03 -2.71 6.07
C LEU A 16 7.44 -1.40 6.74
N THR A 17 8.32 -0.66 6.07
CA THR A 17 8.60 0.74 6.44
C THR A 17 7.34 1.60 6.23
N PRO A 18 7.22 2.77 6.88
CA PRO A 18 6.06 3.65 6.70
C PRO A 18 5.78 4.03 5.24
N ARG A 19 6.84 4.22 4.44
CA ARG A 19 6.71 4.53 3.01
C ARG A 19 6.21 3.32 2.20
N GLN A 20 6.72 2.12 2.50
CA GLN A 20 6.26 0.89 1.85
C GLN A 20 4.82 0.56 2.22
N PHE A 21 4.45 0.75 3.49
CA PHE A 21 3.08 0.57 3.93
C PHE A 21 2.14 1.52 3.20
N ALA A 22 2.52 2.79 3.03
CA ALA A 22 1.75 3.75 2.22
C ALA A 22 1.57 3.29 0.76
N VAL A 23 2.61 2.73 0.12
CA VAL A 23 2.48 2.14 -1.23
C VAL A 23 1.47 1.00 -1.22
N THR A 24 1.56 0.07 -0.27
CA THR A 24 0.63 -1.07 -0.12
C THR A 24 -0.83 -0.62 0.01
N MET A 25 -1.11 0.45 0.76
CA MET A 25 -2.46 0.99 0.86
C MET A 25 -2.99 1.56 -0.45
N LEU A 26 -2.15 2.29 -1.18
CA LEU A 26 -2.54 2.87 -2.46
C LEU A 26 -2.79 1.76 -3.49
N VAL A 27 -2.00 0.69 -3.42
CA VAL A 27 -2.20 -0.54 -4.18
C VAL A 27 -3.56 -1.18 -3.86
N ALA A 28 -3.87 -1.34 -2.57
CA ALA A 28 -5.15 -1.89 -2.11
C ALA A 28 -6.35 -0.98 -2.43
N SER A 29 -6.11 0.31 -2.68
CA SER A 29 -7.09 1.26 -3.20
C SER A 29 -7.25 1.21 -4.73
N SER A 30 -6.65 0.20 -5.38
CA SER A 30 -6.68 -0.02 -6.83
C SER A 30 -5.96 1.05 -7.67
N LEU A 31 -5.02 1.81 -7.10
CA LEU A 31 -4.24 2.80 -7.86
C LEU A 31 -3.15 2.14 -8.70
N THR A 32 -2.98 2.57 -9.96
CA THR A 32 -1.88 2.09 -10.81
C THR A 32 -0.54 2.64 -10.33
N ASN A 33 0.58 2.03 -10.75
CA ASN A 33 1.91 2.53 -10.40
C ASN A 33 2.12 3.99 -10.82
N ARG A 34 1.48 4.44 -11.92
CA ARG A 34 1.51 5.83 -12.38
C ARG A 34 0.75 6.77 -11.45
N ASP A 35 -0.41 6.33 -10.94
CA ASP A 35 -1.21 7.15 -10.01
C ASP A 35 -0.51 7.25 -8.65
N ILE A 36 0.07 6.14 -8.18
CA ILE A 36 0.88 6.09 -6.95
C ILE A 36 2.10 7.00 -7.08
N ALA A 37 2.80 6.92 -8.21
CA ALA A 37 3.94 7.78 -8.52
C ALA A 37 3.59 9.26 -8.45
N ARG A 38 2.48 9.66 -9.09
CA ARG A 38 1.96 11.03 -9.03
C ARG A 38 1.58 11.46 -7.62
N PHE A 39 0.94 10.58 -6.86
CA PHE A 39 0.53 10.87 -5.49
C PHE A 39 1.72 11.04 -4.54
N MET A 40 2.77 10.24 -4.72
CA MET A 40 3.95 10.22 -3.85
C MET A 40 5.09 11.13 -4.33
N GLY A 41 4.97 11.75 -5.51
CA GLY A 41 6.02 12.60 -6.09
C GLY A 41 7.27 11.82 -6.52
N ILE A 42 7.13 10.57 -6.94
CA ILE A 42 8.23 9.69 -7.37
C ILE A 42 7.96 9.12 -8.78
N SER A 43 8.92 8.40 -9.35
CA SER A 43 8.73 7.76 -10.66
C SER A 43 7.92 6.46 -10.57
N ALA A 44 7.21 6.08 -11.63
CA ALA A 44 6.50 4.79 -11.71
C ALA A 44 7.47 3.60 -11.63
N HIS A 45 8.71 3.78 -12.09
CA HIS A 45 9.78 2.78 -11.94
C HIS A 45 10.16 2.61 -10.47
N THR A 46 10.31 3.70 -9.72
CA THR A 46 10.55 3.66 -8.26
C THR A 46 9.41 2.96 -7.52
N VAL A 47 8.15 3.18 -7.94
CA VAL A 47 7.00 2.43 -7.38
C VAL A 47 7.12 0.94 -7.66
N SER A 48 7.53 0.56 -8.88
CA SER A 48 7.76 -0.85 -9.23
C SER A 48 8.84 -1.48 -8.34
N HIS A 49 9.95 -0.78 -8.10
CA HIS A 49 11.01 -1.22 -7.19
C HIS A 49 10.50 -1.39 -5.76
N HIS A 50 9.69 -0.44 -5.27
CA HIS A 50 9.06 -0.56 -3.96
C HIS A 50 8.15 -1.80 -3.88
N LEU A 51 7.36 -2.08 -4.92
CA LEU A 51 6.49 -3.25 -4.96
C LEU A 51 7.26 -4.56 -4.91
N SER A 52 8.36 -4.69 -5.67
CA SER A 52 9.23 -5.87 -5.63
C SER A 52 9.79 -6.10 -4.22
N ASP A 53 10.35 -5.07 -3.57
CA ASP A 53 10.88 -5.22 -2.20
C ASP A 53 9.75 -5.49 -1.17
N ILE A 54 8.56 -4.93 -1.37
CA ILE A 54 7.39 -5.24 -0.53
C ILE A 54 7.02 -6.71 -0.65
N PHE A 55 6.86 -7.21 -1.88
CA PHE A 55 6.51 -8.61 -2.17
C PHE A 55 7.50 -9.58 -1.51
N ASP A 56 8.80 -9.30 -1.64
CA ASP A 56 9.86 -10.11 -1.04
C ASP A 56 9.82 -10.12 0.49
N ARG A 57 9.51 -8.97 1.12
CA ARG A 57 9.45 -8.83 2.57
C ARG A 57 8.24 -9.52 3.19
N VAL A 58 7.08 -9.40 2.53
CA VAL A 58 5.81 -9.90 3.07
C VAL A 58 5.52 -11.32 2.58
N GLY A 59 6.23 -11.82 1.57
CA GLY A 59 6.02 -13.14 1.00
C GLY A 59 4.77 -13.23 0.11
N CYS A 60 4.35 -12.12 -0.51
CA CYS A 60 3.30 -12.12 -1.53
C CYS A 60 3.93 -12.23 -2.91
N GLY A 61 3.40 -13.08 -3.79
CA GLY A 61 3.88 -13.26 -5.15
C GLY A 61 3.34 -12.22 -6.13
N ASN A 62 2.26 -11.53 -5.79
CA ASN A 62 1.64 -10.55 -6.69
C ASN A 62 0.85 -9.46 -5.95
N ARG A 63 0.42 -8.48 -6.74
CA ARG A 63 -0.39 -7.33 -6.31
C ARG A 63 -1.72 -7.75 -5.66
N THR A 64 -2.36 -8.79 -6.19
CA THR A 64 -3.66 -9.28 -5.70
C THR A 64 -3.50 -9.89 -4.32
N GLU A 65 -2.52 -10.75 -4.12
CA GLU A 65 -2.18 -11.34 -2.81
C GLU A 65 -1.85 -10.28 -1.77
N LEU A 66 -1.05 -9.27 -2.15
CA LEU A 66 -0.76 -8.14 -1.27
C LEU A 66 -2.04 -7.39 -0.86
N THR A 67 -2.97 -7.19 -1.81
CA THR A 67 -4.25 -6.52 -1.56
C THR A 67 -5.15 -7.35 -0.66
N VAL A 68 -5.28 -8.64 -0.92
CA VAL A 68 -6.08 -9.58 -0.10
C VAL A 68 -5.55 -9.63 1.32
N ARG A 69 -4.23 -9.76 1.50
CA ARG A 69 -3.60 -9.74 2.81
C ARG A 69 -3.87 -8.43 3.55
N TYR A 70 -3.72 -7.29 2.89
CA TYR A 70 -3.98 -6.00 3.48
C TYR A 70 -5.44 -5.88 3.97
N VAL A 71 -6.41 -6.27 3.15
CA VAL A 71 -7.84 -6.24 3.51
C VAL A 71 -8.12 -7.16 4.70
N HIS A 72 -7.62 -8.38 4.68
CA HIS A 72 -7.78 -9.33 5.77
C HIS A 72 -7.18 -8.81 7.09
N GLU A 73 -6.02 -8.16 7.05
CA GLU A 73 -5.44 -7.53 8.24
C GLU A 73 -6.21 -6.26 8.69
N GLN A 74 -6.83 -5.53 7.76
CA GLN A 74 -7.74 -4.42 8.11
C GLN A 74 -8.98 -4.93 8.84
N ASP A 75 -9.61 -5.99 8.35
CA ASP A 75 -10.81 -6.58 8.93
C ASP A 75 -10.54 -7.15 10.33
N LYS A 76 -9.33 -7.67 10.55
CA LYS A 76 -8.83 -8.08 11.87
C LYS A 76 -8.49 -6.90 12.81
N GLY A 77 -8.58 -5.66 12.35
CA GLY A 77 -8.30 -4.47 13.15
C GLY A 77 -6.82 -4.24 13.50
N LEU A 78 -5.90 -4.90 12.80
CA LEU A 78 -4.47 -4.93 13.16
C LEU A 78 -3.73 -3.59 12.98
N TYR A 79 -4.35 -2.63 12.29
CA TYR A 79 -3.78 -1.29 12.03
C TYR A 79 -4.25 -0.21 13.03
N GLY A 80 -4.94 -0.60 14.11
CA GLY A 80 -5.62 0.27 15.07
C GLY A 80 -4.74 1.10 16.03
N LYS A 81 -3.47 1.38 15.72
CA LYS A 81 -2.74 2.44 16.46
C LYS A 81 -3.38 3.78 16.09
N LYS A 82 -4.08 4.41 17.05
CA LYS A 82 -4.91 5.63 16.87
C LYS A 82 -4.29 6.71 15.97
N GLU A 83 -2.99 6.95 16.11
CA GLU A 83 -2.24 7.96 15.35
C GLU A 83 -2.03 7.60 13.86
N PHE A 84 -1.88 6.31 13.56
CA PHE A 84 -1.80 5.82 12.19
C PHE A 84 -3.19 5.78 11.55
N GLY A 85 -4.20 5.25 12.24
CA GLY A 85 -5.56 5.08 11.68
C GLY A 85 -6.12 6.34 11.00
N GLU A 86 -5.98 7.51 11.64
CA GLU A 86 -6.47 8.78 11.10
C GLU A 86 -5.70 9.22 9.85
N ARG A 87 -4.37 9.19 9.91
CA ARG A 87 -3.50 9.56 8.79
C ARG A 87 -3.71 8.61 7.60
N LEU A 88 -3.94 7.33 7.87
CA LEU A 88 -4.27 6.31 6.89
C LEU A 88 -5.63 6.56 6.24
N ALA A 89 -6.66 6.91 7.03
CA ALA A 89 -7.98 7.26 6.51
C ALA A 89 -7.94 8.51 5.61
N GLN A 90 -7.15 9.52 6.01
CA GLN A 90 -6.91 10.73 5.21
C GLN A 90 -6.21 10.40 3.88
N LEU A 91 -5.15 9.58 3.90
CA LEU A 91 -4.46 9.13 2.68
C LEU A 91 -5.41 8.40 1.73
N ARG A 92 -6.26 7.50 2.24
CA ARG A 92 -7.25 6.78 1.42
C ARG A 92 -8.32 7.72 0.83
N LYS A 93 -8.77 8.71 1.60
CA LYS A 93 -9.70 9.76 1.11
C LYS A 93 -9.05 10.61 0.02
N ALA A 94 -7.80 11.03 0.22
CA ALA A 94 -7.03 11.80 -0.74
C ALA A 94 -6.77 11.01 -2.03
N ALA A 95 -6.34 9.75 -1.92
CA ALA A 95 -6.09 8.88 -3.06
C ALA A 95 -7.34 8.66 -3.92
N ARG A 96 -8.51 8.40 -3.30
CA ARG A 96 -9.80 8.31 -4.01
C ARG A 96 -10.17 9.61 -4.71
N SER A 97 -9.91 10.76 -4.10
CA SER A 97 -10.12 12.07 -4.72
C SER A 97 -9.17 12.32 -5.91
N THR A 98 -7.91 11.91 -5.81
CA THR A 98 -6.92 12.02 -6.89
C THR A 98 -7.30 11.19 -8.10
N VAL A 99 -7.83 9.98 -7.90
CA VAL A 99 -8.31 9.11 -8.99
C VAL A 99 -9.54 9.72 -9.69
N LEU A 100 -10.51 10.27 -8.95
CA LEU A 100 -11.69 10.96 -9.51
C LEU A 100 -11.32 12.22 -10.31
N LYS A 101 -10.29 12.96 -9.88
CA LYS A 101 -9.78 14.12 -10.64
C LYS A 101 -8.99 13.71 -11.89
N THR A 102 -8.30 12.58 -11.84
CA THR A 102 -7.47 12.07 -12.95
C THR A 102 -8.31 11.39 -14.03
N SER A 103 -9.43 10.72 -13.69
CA SER A 103 -10.31 10.09 -14.69
C SER A 103 -11.02 11.12 -15.60
N ARG A 104 -11.28 12.34 -15.10
CA ARG A 104 -11.81 13.46 -15.89
C ARG A 104 -10.88 14.02 -16.97
N GLN A 105 -9.61 13.60 -17.01
CA GLN A 105 -8.60 14.11 -17.96
C GLN A 105 -8.24 13.09 -19.07
N ARG A 106 -8.83 11.89 -19.09
CA ARG A 106 -8.59 10.87 -20.16
C ARG A 106 -9.72 10.78 -21.19
N SER A 107 -10.66 11.72 -21.18
CA SER A 107 -11.74 11.83 -22.16
C SER A 107 -11.62 13.14 -22.92
N ALA A 108 -10.65 13.21 -23.83
CA ALA A 108 -10.53 14.20 -24.89
C ALA A 108 -9.69 13.58 -26.01
#